data_AF-A0A519VMJ3-F1
#
_entry.id   AF-A0A519VMJ3-F1
#
_cell.length_a   1.000
_cell.length_b   1.000
_cell.length_c   1.000
_cell.angle_alpha   90.00
_cell.angle_beta   90.00
_cell.angle_gamma   90.00
#
_symmetry.space_group_name_H-M   'P 1'
#
loop_
_entity.id
_entity.type
_entity.pdbx_description
1 polymer ?
#
loop_
_entity_poly.entity_id
_entity_poly.type
_entity_poly.pdbx_seq_one_letter_code
_entity_poly.pdbx_strand_id
1 'polypeptide(L)'
;NHPATKKLPETFKAQPNEWYRWERDLRKNPDIDILMSIDSTSFPLGTGPKAYEIWQSGYYPVVWSNKKFKMIYVNMGHNDMDYEHKYNKFTTSLSQTFDNETQTKMMIDGLLWLGKRRK
;
A
#
# COMPACT_ATOMS: atom_id res chain seq x y z
N ASN A 1 -6.59 -16.29 -2.38
CA ASN A 1 -7.83 -16.15 -1.57
C ASN A 1 -7.47 -15.91 -0.10
N HIS A 2 -6.74 -14.83 0.21
CA HIS A 2 -6.25 -14.53 1.55
C HIS A 2 -7.34 -13.82 2.38
N PRO A 3 -7.52 -14.12 3.69
CA PRO A 3 -8.59 -13.52 4.49
C PRO A 3 -8.58 -11.98 4.54
N ALA A 4 -7.40 -11.36 4.42
CA ALA A 4 -7.24 -9.90 4.41
C ALA A 4 -7.76 -9.22 3.14
N THR A 5 -7.85 -9.94 2.01
CA THR A 5 -8.21 -9.35 0.70
C THR A 5 -9.42 -9.97 0.04
N LYS A 6 -9.90 -11.13 0.51
CA LYS A 6 -11.00 -11.89 -0.14
C LYS A 6 -12.36 -11.18 -0.20
N LYS A 7 -12.54 -10.08 0.53
CA LYS A 7 -13.78 -9.27 0.57
C LYS A 7 -13.62 -7.92 -0.12
N LEU A 8 -12.51 -7.70 -0.80
CA LEU A 8 -12.21 -6.47 -1.51
C LEU A 8 -12.55 -6.64 -2.99
N PRO A 9 -12.87 -5.55 -3.71
CA PRO A 9 -12.88 -5.58 -5.17
C PRO A 9 -11.50 -5.96 -5.71
N GLU A 10 -11.44 -6.44 -6.95
CA GLU A 10 -10.19 -6.81 -7.62
C GLU A 10 -9.22 -5.62 -7.73
N THR A 11 -9.77 -4.44 -8.00
CA THR A 11 -9.02 -3.17 -8.09
C THR A 11 -9.78 -2.07 -7.36
N PHE A 12 -9.06 -1.17 -6.68
CA PHE A 12 -9.61 0.05 -6.11
C PHE A 12 -8.58 1.17 -6.09
N LYS A 13 -9.03 2.42 -6.03
CA LYS A 13 -8.15 3.58 -5.85
C LYS A 13 -7.79 3.71 -4.36
N ALA A 14 -6.51 3.73 -4.04
CA ALA A 14 -6.02 3.99 -2.68
C ALA A 14 -6.03 5.51 -2.37
N GLN A 15 -5.86 5.85 -1.08
CA GLN A 15 -5.51 7.23 -0.71
C GLN A 15 -4.13 7.60 -1.25
N PRO A 16 -3.85 8.91 -1.47
CA PRO A 16 -2.49 9.38 -1.73
C PRO A 16 -1.51 8.83 -0.70
N ASN A 17 -0.38 8.31 -1.17
CA ASN A 17 0.61 7.62 -0.35
C ASN A 17 1.98 7.70 -1.02
N GLU A 18 3.03 7.74 -0.22
CA GLU A 18 4.40 7.51 -0.70
C GLU A 18 4.64 6.01 -0.90
N TRP A 19 4.89 5.60 -2.14
CA TRP A 19 5.04 4.19 -2.50
C TRP A 19 6.50 3.74 -2.47
N TYR A 20 6.78 2.63 -1.78
CA TYR A 20 8.10 2.01 -1.78
C TYR A 20 8.18 0.80 -2.71
N ARG A 21 9.36 0.62 -3.33
CA ARG A 21 9.70 -0.55 -4.13
C ARG A 21 10.81 -1.36 -3.46
N TRP A 22 10.93 -2.62 -3.86
CA TRP A 22 11.94 -3.53 -3.35
C TRP A 22 13.07 -3.69 -4.36
N GLU A 23 14.30 -3.79 -3.86
CA GLU A 23 15.48 -4.09 -4.70
C GLU A 23 15.40 -5.52 -5.25
N ARG A 24 15.00 -6.49 -4.39
CA ARG A 24 14.81 -7.89 -4.78
C ARG A 24 13.37 -8.13 -5.24
N ASP A 25 13.23 -8.91 -6.30
CA ASP A 25 11.93 -9.32 -6.83
C ASP A 25 11.22 -10.29 -5.87
N LEU A 26 10.22 -9.80 -5.15
CA LEU A 26 9.46 -10.60 -4.18
C LEU A 26 8.74 -11.79 -4.81
N ARG A 27 8.44 -11.75 -6.12
CA ARG A 27 7.81 -12.87 -6.84
C ARG A 27 8.70 -14.11 -6.88
N LYS A 28 10.02 -13.93 -6.78
CA LYS A 28 11.00 -15.02 -6.80
C LYS A 28 11.19 -15.66 -5.43
N ASN A 29 10.57 -15.12 -4.38
CA ASN A 29 10.63 -15.69 -3.05
C ASN A 29 9.39 -16.56 -2.78
N PRO A 30 9.53 -17.91 -2.73
CA PRO A 30 8.39 -18.81 -2.55
C PRO A 30 7.73 -18.67 -1.17
N ASP A 31 8.43 -18.09 -0.18
CA ASP A 31 7.88 -17.82 1.15
C ASP A 31 6.96 -16.60 1.17
N ILE A 32 6.97 -15.77 0.12
CA ILE A 32 6.14 -14.57 0.06
C ILE A 32 4.83 -14.90 -0.67
N ASP A 33 3.73 -14.45 -0.10
CA ASP A 33 2.42 -14.37 -0.73
C ASP A 33 2.11 -12.90 -1.02
N ILE A 34 2.05 -12.53 -2.29
CA ILE A 34 1.75 -11.15 -2.71
C ILE A 34 0.24 -11.00 -2.74
N LEU A 35 -0.28 -10.09 -1.92
CA LEU A 35 -1.71 -9.92 -1.72
C LEU A 35 -2.28 -8.77 -2.56
N MET A 36 -1.49 -7.73 -2.78
CA MET A 36 -1.82 -6.58 -3.62
C MET A 36 -0.58 -6.00 -4.29
N SER A 37 -0.75 -5.48 -5.51
CA SER A 37 0.26 -4.73 -6.25
C SER A 37 -0.36 -3.46 -6.85
N ILE A 38 0.46 -2.50 -7.23
CA ILE A 38 0.02 -1.38 -8.06
C ILE A 38 -0.54 -1.93 -9.38
N ASP A 39 -1.72 -1.44 -9.75
CA ASP A 39 -2.34 -1.77 -11.03
C ASP A 39 -1.65 -1.05 -12.18
N SER A 40 -1.47 -1.74 -13.31
CA SER A 40 -0.74 -1.21 -14.48
C SER A 40 -1.35 0.07 -15.08
N THR A 41 -2.65 0.32 -14.88
CA THR A 41 -3.31 1.55 -15.33
C THR A 41 -2.89 2.79 -14.53
N SER A 42 -2.15 2.61 -13.43
CA SER A 42 -1.66 3.71 -12.59
C SER A 42 -0.42 4.38 -13.17
N PHE A 43 0.21 3.81 -14.21
CA PHE A 43 1.44 4.36 -14.76
C PHE A 43 1.17 5.43 -15.84
N PRO A 44 1.95 6.53 -15.85
CA PRO A 44 3.04 6.86 -14.92
C PRO A 44 2.53 7.19 -13.51
N LEU A 45 3.14 6.58 -12.49
CA LEU A 45 2.75 6.74 -11.09
C LEU A 45 3.74 7.63 -10.35
N GLY A 46 3.25 8.74 -9.83
CA GLY A 46 4.01 9.71 -9.02
C GLY A 46 3.82 11.14 -9.51
N THR A 47 3.83 12.08 -8.58
CA THR A 47 3.67 13.53 -8.84
C THR A 47 4.89 14.34 -8.41
N GLY A 48 5.93 13.68 -7.88
CA GLY A 48 7.14 14.32 -7.39
C GLY A 48 7.95 14.99 -8.50
N PRO A 49 8.75 16.01 -8.18
CA PRO A 49 9.50 16.80 -9.16
C PRO A 49 10.65 16.01 -9.82
N LYS A 50 11.07 14.89 -9.22
CA LYS A 50 12.18 14.07 -9.69
C LYS A 50 11.67 12.96 -10.59
N ALA A 51 12.01 13.04 -11.87
CA ALA A 51 11.56 12.07 -12.87
C ALA A 51 11.89 10.60 -12.52
N TYR A 52 13.00 10.34 -11.82
CA TYR A 52 13.38 8.98 -11.40
C TYR A 52 12.53 8.41 -10.25
N GLU A 53 11.74 9.25 -9.57
CA GLU A 53 10.75 8.84 -8.58
C GLU A 53 9.40 8.49 -9.23
N ILE A 54 9.18 8.87 -10.49
CA ILE A 54 7.96 8.56 -11.25
C ILE A 54 8.09 7.20 -11.90
N TRP A 55 7.32 6.22 -11.44
CA TRP A 55 7.35 4.87 -11.98
C TRP A 55 6.61 4.82 -13.31
N GLN A 56 7.28 4.34 -14.36
CA GLN A 56 6.73 4.33 -15.73
C GLN A 56 6.06 3.02 -16.10
N SER A 57 6.47 1.91 -15.51
CA SER A 57 5.90 0.57 -15.69
C SER A 57 6.50 -0.38 -14.67
N GLY A 58 5.90 -1.56 -14.50
CA GLY A 58 6.47 -2.65 -13.70
C GLY A 58 5.43 -3.37 -12.85
N TYR A 59 5.92 -4.19 -11.93
CA TYR A 59 5.11 -4.91 -10.96
C TYR A 59 5.59 -4.57 -9.56
N TYR A 60 4.74 -3.87 -8.80
CA TYR A 60 5.11 -3.29 -7.50
C TYR A 60 4.20 -3.84 -6.40
N PRO A 61 4.65 -4.89 -5.67
CA PRO A 61 3.92 -5.43 -4.53
C PRO A 61 3.85 -4.43 -3.39
N VAL A 62 2.64 -4.12 -2.94
CA VAL A 62 2.37 -3.12 -1.88
C VAL A 62 1.73 -3.72 -0.63
N VAL A 63 1.15 -4.91 -0.74
CA VAL A 63 0.71 -5.70 0.42
C VAL A 63 1.13 -7.15 0.20
N TRP A 64 1.80 -7.74 1.19
CA TRP A 64 2.26 -9.12 1.12
C TRP A 64 2.39 -9.75 2.50
N SER A 65 2.43 -11.07 2.55
CA SER A 65 2.63 -11.85 3.78
C SER A 65 3.78 -12.83 3.58
N ASN A 66 4.61 -13.02 4.61
CA ASN A 66 5.59 -14.10 4.63
C ASN A 66 4.95 -15.34 5.29
N LYS A 67 4.83 -16.43 4.52
CA LYS A 67 4.18 -17.69 4.91
C LYS A 67 4.81 -18.35 6.14
N LYS A 68 6.07 -18.04 6.46
CA LYS A 68 6.78 -18.54 7.64
C LYS A 68 6.35 -17.85 8.94
N PHE A 69 5.65 -16.72 8.85
CA PHE A 69 5.29 -15.90 10.01
C PHE A 69 3.80 -15.51 9.97
N LYS A 70 3.21 -15.30 11.14
CA LYS A 70 1.88 -14.68 11.25
C LYS A 70 2.01 -13.17 11.10
N MET A 71 2.24 -12.70 9.88
CA MET A 71 2.52 -11.30 9.59
C MET A 71 1.87 -10.85 8.28
N ILE A 72 1.64 -9.55 8.16
CA ILE A 72 1.28 -8.89 6.92
C ILE A 72 2.08 -7.58 6.86
N TYR A 73 2.66 -7.29 5.71
CA TYR A 73 3.27 -6.00 5.41
C TYR A 73 2.30 -5.18 4.57
N VAL A 74 2.19 -3.89 4.90
CA VAL A 74 1.36 -2.91 4.19
C VAL A 74 2.20 -1.69 3.88
N ASN A 75 2.30 -1.33 2.60
CA ASN A 75 3.06 -0.16 2.13
C ASN A 75 2.34 1.17 2.40
N MET A 76 1.00 1.14 2.39
CA MET A 76 0.14 2.30 2.66
C MET A 76 0.27 2.74 4.13
N GLY A 77 0.46 4.05 4.35
CA GLY A 77 0.55 4.61 5.70
C GLY A 77 1.06 6.06 5.78
N HIS A 78 1.18 6.76 4.66
CA HIS A 78 1.60 8.15 4.60
C HIS A 78 0.47 9.04 4.08
N ASN A 79 0.27 10.18 4.72
CA ASN A 79 -0.61 11.23 4.19
C ASN A 79 0.18 12.08 3.18
N ASP A 80 -0.54 12.64 2.20
CA ASP A 80 -0.05 13.74 1.40
C ASP A 80 0.00 14.99 2.27
N MET A 81 1.10 15.75 2.19
CA MET A 81 1.40 16.85 3.09
C MET A 81 1.81 18.06 2.29
N ASP A 82 1.23 19.22 2.60
CA ASP A 82 1.60 20.49 1.98
C ASP A 82 2.86 21.06 2.63
N TYR A 83 4.01 20.76 2.03
CA TYR A 83 5.30 21.32 2.46
C TYR A 83 5.62 22.66 1.81
N GLU A 84 4.96 22.98 0.69
CA GLU A 84 5.26 24.14 -0.16
C GLU A 84 4.49 25.38 0.32
N HIS A 85 3.19 25.26 0.60
CA HIS A 85 2.36 26.38 1.03
C HIS A 85 2.28 26.45 2.56
N LYS A 86 3.38 26.91 3.16
CA LYS A 86 3.42 27.20 4.60
C LYS A 86 2.68 28.51 4.90
N TYR A 87 1.36 28.46 5.00
CA TYR A 87 0.54 29.61 5.40
C TYR A 87 0.73 30.00 6.90
N ASN A 88 1.52 29.22 7.66
CA ASN A 88 1.94 29.47 9.04
C ASN A 88 3.11 28.51 9.43
N LYS A 89 3.42 28.36 10.73
CA LYS A 89 4.47 27.43 11.23
C LYS A 89 4.11 25.93 11.12
N PHE A 90 2.91 25.58 10.64
CA PHE A 90 2.41 24.21 10.64
C PHE A 90 2.33 23.65 9.21
N THR A 91 2.80 22.43 9.04
CA THR A 91 2.56 21.63 7.83
C THR A 91 1.13 21.11 7.87
N THR A 92 0.40 21.22 6.76
CA THR A 92 -1.00 20.78 6.65
C THR A 92 -1.10 19.45 5.91
N SER A 93 -1.95 18.54 6.39
CA SER A 93 -2.25 17.28 5.71
C SER A 93 -3.27 17.51 4.60
N LEU A 94 -2.96 17.07 3.37
CA LEU A 94 -3.82 17.16 2.18
C LEU A 94 -4.65 15.88 1.96
N SER A 95 -4.23 14.76 2.53
CA SER A 95 -4.98 13.51 2.55
C SER A 95 -5.06 12.92 3.96
N GLN A 96 -5.87 11.88 4.13
CA GLN A 96 -5.96 11.09 5.35
C GLN A 96 -5.94 9.61 5.01
N THR A 97 -4.96 8.87 5.55
CA THR A 97 -4.72 7.45 5.26
C THR A 97 -5.98 6.57 5.42
N PHE A 98 -6.87 6.91 6.36
CA PHE A 98 -8.06 6.11 6.67
C PHE A 98 -9.35 6.61 6.01
N ASP A 99 -9.29 7.60 5.13
CA ASP A 99 -10.45 8.19 4.43
C ASP A 99 -10.83 7.40 3.15
N ASN A 100 -10.46 6.13 3.08
CA ASN A 100 -10.87 5.23 2.00
C ASN A 100 -11.38 3.92 2.60
N GLU A 101 -12.66 3.66 2.43
CA GLU A 101 -13.34 2.52 3.03
C GLU A 101 -12.73 1.18 2.60
N THR A 102 -12.32 1.04 1.33
CA THR A 102 -11.77 -0.22 0.82
C THR A 102 -10.37 -0.48 1.38
N GLN A 103 -9.53 0.54 1.41
CA GLN A 103 -8.20 0.50 2.03
C GLN A 103 -8.30 0.21 3.53
N THR A 104 -9.15 0.94 4.25
CA THR A 104 -9.39 0.74 5.69
C THR A 104 -9.93 -0.65 5.96
N LYS A 105 -10.84 -1.15 5.12
CA LYS A 105 -11.36 -2.51 5.20
C LYS A 105 -10.28 -3.57 5.05
N MET A 106 -9.33 -3.39 4.11
CA MET A 106 -8.18 -4.28 3.96
C MET A 106 -7.36 -4.36 5.24
N MET A 107 -7.08 -3.21 5.88
CA MET A 107 -6.33 -3.16 7.13
C MET A 107 -7.09 -3.85 8.27
N ILE A 108 -8.39 -3.59 8.41
CA ILE A 108 -9.24 -4.24 9.42
C ILE A 108 -9.28 -5.75 9.21
N ASP A 109 -9.55 -6.23 7.99
CA ASP A 109 -9.62 -7.66 7.69
C ASP A 109 -8.24 -8.33 7.89
N GLY A 110 -7.14 -7.61 7.64
CA GLY A 110 -5.77 -8.01 7.97
C GLY A 110 -5.53 -8.16 9.48
N LEU A 111 -5.90 -7.16 10.28
CA LEU A 111 -5.80 -7.20 11.75
C LEU A 111 -6.65 -8.33 12.35
N LEU A 112 -7.89 -8.50 11.88
CA LEU A 112 -8.76 -9.60 12.30
C LEU A 112 -8.16 -10.96 11.93
N TRP A 113 -7.51 -11.08 10.77
CA TRP A 113 -6.79 -12.28 10.40
C TRP A 113 -5.59 -12.54 11.33
N LEU A 114 -4.81 -11.51 11.67
CA LEU A 114 -3.69 -11.61 12.62
C LEU A 114 -4.17 -12.06 14.01
N GLY A 115 -5.26 -11.49 14.51
CA GLY A 115 -5.83 -11.79 15.83
C GLY A 115 -6.49 -13.15 15.94
N LYS A 116 -6.78 -13.84 14.83
CA LYS A 116 -7.27 -15.23 14.87
C LYS A 116 -6.16 -16.16 15.36
N ARG A 117 -6.29 -16.63 16.60
CA ARG A 117 -5.52 -17.77 17.10
C ARG A 117 -5.76 -18.96 16.17
N ARG A 118 -4.69 -19.68 15.79
CA ARG A 118 -4.86 -21.03 15.22
C ARG A 118 -5.59 -21.85 16.29
N LYS A 119 -6.78 -22.35 15.95
CA LYS A 119 -7.41 -23.41 16.74
C LYS A 119 -6.54 -24.65 16.67
#